data_AF-A0A2I0P6E2-F1
#
_entry.id   AF-A0A2I0P6E2-F1
#
_cell.length_a   1.000
_cell.length_b   1.000
_cell.length_c   1.000
_cell.angle_alpha   90.00
_cell.angle_beta   90.00
_cell.angle_gamma   90.00
#
_symmetry.space_group_name_H-M   'P 1'
#
loop_
_entity.id
_entity.type
_entity.pdbx_description
1 polymer ?
#
loop_
_entity_poly.entity_id
_entity_poly.type
_entity_poly.pdbx_seq_one_letter_code
_entity_poly.pdbx_strand_id
1 'polypeptide(L)'
;MLKQVGRIQKHHDALQVQVDGWRLGELVIAAADVPKMLNGRVVDVQFVQEHPGREPFIGNAGTAVLSRSRKAVNIRIEARLMTAPLKAVEKVITGEQAAARLSAPGPVIDADQVQREAIDHDLVRSFA
;
A
#
# COMPACT_ATOMS: atom_id res chain seq x y z
N MET A 1 9.89 7.27 8.75
CA MET A 1 8.69 8.03 8.33
C MET A 1 7.96 7.25 7.24
N LEU A 2 6.61 7.20 7.23
CA LEU A 2 5.85 6.60 6.13
C LEU A 2 5.87 7.54 4.92
N LYS A 3 6.17 7.01 3.74
CA LYS A 3 6.14 7.77 2.48
C LYS A 3 4.91 7.36 1.69
N GLN A 4 4.15 8.34 1.19
CA GLN A 4 3.05 8.05 0.27
C GLN A 4 3.64 7.52 -1.04
N VAL A 5 3.08 6.42 -1.53
CA VAL A 5 3.52 5.71 -2.74
C VAL A 5 2.35 5.37 -3.67
N GLY A 6 1.18 5.95 -3.41
CA GLY A 6 -0.01 5.66 -4.17
C GLY A 6 -1.31 6.00 -3.43
N ARG A 7 -2.41 5.41 -3.88
CA ARG A 7 -3.75 5.57 -3.31
C ARG A 7 -4.67 4.40 -3.63
N ILE A 8 -5.67 4.19 -2.78
CA ILE A 8 -6.79 3.26 -3.03
C ILE A 8 -8.01 4.09 -3.42
N GLN A 9 -8.67 3.74 -4.52
CA GLN A 9 -9.87 4.42 -5.01
C GLN A 9 -11.00 3.43 -5.24
N LYS A 10 -12.23 3.92 -5.19
CA LYS A 10 -13.40 3.12 -5.55
C LYS A 10 -13.43 2.95 -7.07
N HIS A 11 -13.62 1.72 -7.52
CA HIS A 11 -13.79 1.39 -8.93
C HIS A 11 -15.03 0.50 -9.06
N HIS A 12 -16.18 1.15 -9.21
CA HIS A 12 -17.49 0.50 -9.04
C HIS A 12 -17.61 -0.13 -7.63
N ASP A 13 -17.87 -1.43 -7.54
CA ASP A 13 -17.92 -2.17 -6.27
C ASP A 13 -16.56 -2.74 -5.85
N ALA A 14 -15.54 -2.60 -6.70
CA ALA A 14 -14.18 -3.01 -6.44
C ALA A 14 -13.32 -1.86 -5.87
N LEU A 15 -12.10 -2.18 -5.47
CA LEU A 15 -11.11 -1.17 -5.08
C LEU A 15 -9.93 -1.20 -6.04
N GLN A 16 -9.66 -0.06 -6.67
CA GLN A 16 -8.45 0.14 -7.46
C GLN A 16 -7.28 0.54 -6.55
N VAL A 17 -6.13 -0.09 -6.74
CA VAL A 17 -4.90 0.15 -5.98
C VAL A 17 -3.88 0.85 -6.89
N GLN A 18 -3.80 2.18 -6.85
CA GLN A 18 -2.77 2.88 -7.61
C GLN A 18 -1.46 2.89 -6.84
N VAL A 19 -0.38 2.44 -7.49
CA VAL A 19 0.98 2.44 -6.95
C VAL A 19 1.89 3.21 -7.89
N ASP A 20 2.65 4.15 -7.35
CA ASP A 20 3.57 4.99 -8.12
C ASP A 20 4.63 4.12 -8.81
N GLY A 21 4.73 4.24 -10.13
CA GLY A 21 5.68 3.49 -10.96
C GLY A 21 5.20 2.11 -11.43
N TRP A 22 4.01 1.65 -11.03
CA TRP A 22 3.41 0.44 -11.60
C TRP A 22 2.95 0.68 -13.05
N ARG A 23 3.22 -0.28 -13.95
CA ARG A 23 2.95 -0.14 -15.40
C ARG A 23 2.31 -1.36 -16.06
N LEU A 24 2.14 -2.47 -15.34
CA LEU A 24 1.69 -3.76 -15.92
C LEU A 24 0.16 -3.89 -16.01
N GLY A 25 -0.57 -2.78 -15.94
CA GLY A 25 -2.05 -2.75 -15.95
C GLY A 25 -2.64 -2.16 -14.68
N GLU A 26 -3.96 -2.26 -14.56
CA GLU A 26 -4.71 -1.77 -13.41
C GLU A 26 -4.69 -2.76 -12.26
N LEU A 27 -4.34 -2.30 -11.06
CA LEU A 27 -4.37 -3.15 -9.87
C LEU A 27 -5.74 -3.04 -9.19
N VAL A 28 -6.38 -4.18 -8.93
CA VAL A 28 -7.75 -4.26 -8.42
C VAL A 28 -7.86 -5.30 -7.30
N ILE A 29 -8.54 -4.94 -6.22
CA ILE A 29 -9.14 -5.89 -5.28
C ILE A 29 -10.58 -6.09 -5.73
N ALA A 30 -10.91 -7.31 -6.14
CA ALA A 30 -12.21 -7.61 -6.74
C ALA A 30 -13.37 -7.30 -5.80
N ALA A 31 -14.53 -6.92 -6.36
CA ALA A 31 -15.72 -6.54 -5.60
C ALA A 31 -16.14 -7.61 -4.58
N ALA A 32 -16.11 -8.89 -4.97
CA ALA A 32 -16.44 -10.01 -4.09
C ALA A 32 -15.41 -10.22 -2.96
N ASP A 33 -14.20 -9.70 -3.11
CA ASP A 33 -13.11 -9.84 -2.15
C ASP A 33 -13.03 -8.70 -1.15
N VAL A 34 -13.55 -7.52 -1.47
CA VAL A 34 -13.65 -6.38 -0.53
C VAL A 34 -14.32 -6.79 0.80
N PRO A 35 -15.54 -7.38 0.83
CA PRO A 35 -16.16 -7.78 2.09
C PRO A 35 -15.40 -8.93 2.78
N LYS A 36 -14.75 -9.83 2.03
CA LYS A 36 -13.94 -10.91 2.62
C LYS A 36 -12.72 -10.32 3.35
N MET A 37 -12.06 -9.35 2.74
CA MET A 37 -10.92 -8.64 3.30
C MET A 37 -11.31 -7.87 4.55
N LEU A 38 -12.45 -7.14 4.53
CA LEU A 38 -12.96 -6.43 5.70
C LEU A 38 -13.32 -7.37 6.87
N ASN A 39 -13.63 -8.62 6.57
CA ASN A 39 -13.80 -9.69 7.57
C ASN A 39 -12.48 -10.36 7.99
N GLY A 40 -11.34 -9.84 7.56
CA GLY A 40 -10.01 -10.29 7.96
C GLY A 40 -9.44 -11.43 7.11
N ARG A 41 -10.07 -11.79 5.99
CA ARG A 41 -9.46 -12.76 5.06
C ARG A 41 -8.33 -12.10 4.28
N VAL A 42 -7.31 -12.89 3.95
CA VAL A 42 -6.34 -12.52 2.91
C VAL A 42 -7.06 -12.67 1.58
N VAL A 43 -6.96 -11.66 0.73
CA VAL A 43 -7.52 -11.65 -0.61
C VAL A 43 -6.45 -11.29 -1.63
N ASP A 44 -6.71 -11.61 -2.88
CA ASP A 44 -5.79 -11.28 -3.97
C ASP A 44 -5.92 -9.82 -4.39
N VAL A 45 -4.79 -9.25 -4.78
CA VAL A 45 -4.72 -8.04 -5.58
C VAL A 45 -4.36 -8.51 -6.98
N GLN A 46 -5.23 -8.22 -7.94
CA GLN A 46 -5.04 -8.63 -9.33
C GLN A 46 -4.54 -7.47 -10.16
N PHE A 47 -3.79 -7.77 -11.23
CA PHE A 47 -3.53 -6.80 -12.29
C PHE A 47 -4.35 -7.16 -13.53
N VAL A 48 -4.99 -6.15 -14.11
CA VAL A 48 -5.85 -6.27 -15.28
C VAL A 48 -5.19 -5.52 -16.43
N GLN A 49 -4.95 -6.22 -17.54
CA GLN A 49 -4.46 -5.63 -18.77
C GLN A 49 -5.55 -5.68 -19.84
N GLU A 50 -6.00 -4.52 -20.26
CA GLU A 50 -6.86 -4.39 -21.42
C GLU A 50 -6.06 -4.55 -22.70
N HIS A 51 -6.67 -5.23 -23.65
CA HIS A 51 -6.06 -5.50 -24.93
C HIS A 51 -7.11 -5.36 -26.04
N PRO A 52 -6.92 -4.43 -26.98
CA PRO A 52 -7.86 -4.25 -28.07
C PRO A 52 -8.05 -5.55 -28.88
N GLY A 53 -9.29 -6.00 -29.01
CA GLY A 53 -9.65 -7.16 -29.84
C GLY A 53 -9.37 -8.54 -29.21
N ARG A 54 -9.01 -8.62 -27.92
CA ARG A 54 -8.89 -9.89 -27.19
C ARG A 54 -9.42 -9.76 -25.76
N GLU A 55 -9.65 -10.88 -25.10
CA GLU A 55 -10.11 -10.89 -23.71
C GLU A 55 -9.09 -10.19 -22.79
N PRO A 56 -9.55 -9.45 -21.76
CA PRO A 56 -8.66 -8.86 -20.77
C PRO A 56 -7.82 -9.93 -20.08
N PHE A 57 -6.53 -9.67 -19.93
CA PHE A 57 -5.66 -10.54 -19.17
C PHE A 57 -5.72 -10.17 -17.69
N ILE A 58 -5.97 -11.16 -16.84
CA ILE A 58 -6.06 -10.99 -15.38
C ILE A 58 -5.02 -11.88 -14.73
N GLY A 59 -4.11 -11.27 -13.97
CA GLY A 59 -3.07 -11.98 -13.22
C GLY A 59 -3.04 -11.59 -11.74
N ASN A 60 -2.39 -12.40 -10.92
CA ASN A 60 -2.17 -12.08 -9.50
C ASN A 60 -0.96 -11.13 -9.38
N ALA A 61 -1.14 -9.98 -8.73
CA ALA A 61 -0.09 -9.03 -8.41
C ALA A 61 0.40 -9.12 -6.95
N GLY A 62 -0.43 -9.66 -6.07
CA GLY A 62 -0.12 -9.76 -4.66
C GLY A 62 -1.34 -10.00 -3.79
N THR A 63 -1.28 -9.54 -2.53
CA THR A 63 -2.30 -9.81 -1.52
C THR A 63 -2.69 -8.58 -0.73
N ALA A 64 -3.94 -8.51 -0.30
CA ALA A 64 -4.44 -7.52 0.65
C ALA A 64 -5.05 -8.20 1.89
N VAL A 65 -4.77 -7.65 3.07
CA VAL A 65 -5.29 -8.16 4.35
C VAL A 65 -5.37 -7.05 5.39
N LEU A 66 -6.30 -7.15 6.34
CA LEU A 66 -6.29 -6.26 7.50
C LEU A 66 -5.02 -6.43 8.33
N SER A 67 -4.55 -5.33 8.90
CA SER A 67 -3.51 -5.36 9.92
C SER A 67 -3.97 -6.16 11.15
N ARG A 68 -3.04 -6.71 11.93
CA ARG A 68 -3.35 -7.40 13.19
C ARG A 68 -4.18 -6.55 14.15
N SER A 69 -3.96 -5.23 14.14
CA SER A 69 -4.70 -4.26 14.94
C SER A 69 -6.07 -3.88 14.36
N ARG A 70 -6.42 -4.35 13.15
CA ARG A 70 -7.60 -3.97 12.37
C ARG A 70 -7.76 -2.47 12.15
N LYS A 71 -6.65 -1.73 12.17
CA LYS A 71 -6.64 -0.27 11.94
C LYS A 71 -6.23 0.11 10.52
N ALA A 72 -5.75 -0.84 9.74
CA ALA A 72 -5.24 -0.60 8.40
C ALA A 72 -5.46 -1.80 7.47
N VAL A 73 -5.48 -1.53 6.17
CA VAL A 73 -5.36 -2.52 5.10
C VAL A 73 -3.90 -2.56 4.67
N ASN A 74 -3.29 -3.73 4.76
CA ASN A 74 -1.95 -4.01 4.28
C ASN A 74 -2.04 -4.63 2.88
N ILE A 75 -1.38 -4.01 1.92
CA ILE A 75 -1.23 -4.48 0.56
C ILE A 75 0.22 -4.88 0.36
N ARG A 76 0.45 -6.10 -0.12
CA ARG A 76 1.76 -6.60 -0.48
C ARG A 76 1.77 -6.93 -1.96
N ILE A 77 2.64 -6.25 -2.70
CA ILE A 77 2.88 -6.47 -4.12
C ILE A 77 4.39 -6.66 -4.27
N GLU A 78 4.80 -7.80 -4.83
CA GLU A 78 6.20 -8.24 -4.85
C GLU A 78 6.85 -8.14 -3.45
N ALA A 79 8.02 -7.50 -3.34
CA ALA A 79 8.74 -7.28 -2.09
C ALA A 79 8.22 -6.06 -1.29
N ARG A 80 7.24 -5.30 -1.80
CA ARG A 80 6.80 -4.03 -1.19
C ARG A 80 5.57 -4.25 -0.32
N LEU A 81 5.69 -3.88 0.95
CA LEU A 81 4.56 -3.74 1.87
C LEU A 81 4.08 -2.28 1.89
N MET A 82 2.80 -2.10 1.63
CA MET A 82 2.11 -0.82 1.63
C MET A 82 0.90 -0.88 2.54
N THR A 83 0.53 0.24 3.13
CA THR A 83 -0.53 0.31 4.13
C THR A 83 -1.42 1.52 3.88
N ALA A 84 -2.74 1.31 4.00
CA ALA A 84 -3.74 2.35 4.00
C ALA A 84 -4.57 2.29 5.30
N PRO A 85 -4.90 3.43 5.95
CA PRO A 85 -5.75 3.42 7.14
C PRO A 85 -7.14 2.86 6.83
N LEU A 86 -7.64 1.94 7.66
CA LEU A 86 -8.91 1.25 7.40
C LEU A 86 -10.07 2.23 7.30
N LYS A 87 -10.15 3.19 8.23
CA LYS A 87 -11.18 4.24 8.21
C LYS A 87 -11.19 5.04 6.91
N ALA A 88 -10.03 5.27 6.30
CA ALA A 88 -9.96 5.98 5.02
C ALA A 88 -10.46 5.08 3.87
N VAL A 89 -10.14 3.78 3.91
CA VAL A 89 -10.65 2.81 2.92
C VAL A 89 -12.17 2.64 3.05
N GLU A 90 -12.70 2.57 4.28
CA GLU A 90 -14.15 2.52 4.53
C GLU A 90 -14.86 3.74 3.93
N LYS A 91 -14.32 4.95 4.14
CA LYS A 91 -14.84 6.17 3.52
C LYS A 91 -14.78 6.15 1.99
N VAL A 92 -13.79 5.49 1.40
CA VAL A 92 -13.73 5.30 -0.06
C VAL A 92 -14.84 4.36 -0.52
N ILE A 93 -15.06 3.27 0.20
CA ILE A 93 -16.12 2.29 -0.12
C ILE A 93 -17.50 2.94 -0.04
N THR A 94 -17.77 3.73 1.01
CA THR A 94 -19.05 4.46 1.19
C THR A 94 -19.21 5.64 0.23
N GLY A 95 -18.13 6.07 -0.43
CA GLY A 95 -18.13 7.21 -1.35
C GLY A 95 -17.97 8.57 -0.67
N GLU A 96 -17.71 8.61 0.64
CA GLU A 96 -17.41 9.84 1.40
C GLU A 96 -16.05 10.44 1.01
N GLN A 97 -15.11 9.62 0.54
CA GLN A 97 -13.77 10.05 0.17
C GLN A 97 -13.37 9.50 -1.20
N ALA A 98 -12.81 10.35 -2.07
CA ALA A 98 -12.41 9.94 -3.42
C ALA A 98 -11.23 8.95 -3.47
N ALA A 99 -10.35 9.01 -2.47
CA ALA A 99 -9.15 8.17 -2.41
C ALA A 99 -8.57 8.06 -1.00
N ALA A 100 -8.12 6.88 -0.59
CA ALA A 100 -7.34 6.67 0.63
C ALA A 100 -5.84 6.66 0.30
N ARG A 101 -5.00 7.31 1.11
CA ARG A 101 -3.55 7.34 0.89
C ARG A 101 -2.94 5.96 1.12
N LEU A 102 -2.11 5.50 0.18
CA LEU A 102 -1.32 4.28 0.29
C LEU A 102 0.12 4.66 0.58
N SER A 103 0.69 4.12 1.67
CA SER A 103 2.04 4.49 2.12
C SER A 103 2.90 3.26 2.35
N ALA A 104 4.20 3.37 2.08
CA ALA A 104 5.19 2.35 2.41
C ALA A 104 6.09 2.83 3.57
N PRO A 105 6.74 1.92 4.31
CA PRO A 105 7.88 2.28 5.15
C PRO A 105 8.88 3.09 4.33
N GLY A 106 9.36 4.21 4.88
CA GLY A 106 10.47 4.94 4.28
C GLY A 106 11.73 4.07 4.18
N PRO A 107 12.78 4.55 3.49
CA PRO A 107 14.05 3.86 3.41
C PRO A 107 14.50 3.41 4.80
N VAL A 108 15.06 2.20 4.90
CA VAL A 108 15.68 1.73 6.14
C VAL A 108 16.85 2.68 6.42
N ILE A 109 16.74 3.43 7.51
CA ILE A 109 17.83 4.21 8.06
C ILE A 109 18.63 3.22 8.91
N ASP A 110 19.92 3.07 8.64
CA ASP A 110 20.83 2.40 9.57
C ASP A 110 20.93 3.28 10.82
N ALA A 111 20.11 2.96 11.82
CA ALA A 111 20.02 3.72 13.06
C ALA A 111 21.34 3.70 13.84
N ASP A 112 22.13 2.63 13.72
CA ASP A 112 23.41 2.49 14.39
C ASP A 112 24.46 3.40 13.75
N GLN A 113 24.47 3.49 12.42
CA GLN A 113 25.35 4.42 11.70
C GLN A 113 25.03 5.88 12.03
N VAL A 114 23.75 6.28 11.98
CA VAL A 114 23.34 7.67 12.27
C VAL A 114 23.65 8.04 13.73
N GLN A 115 23.48 7.10 14.67
CA GLN A 115 23.81 7.35 16.06
C GLN A 115 25.32 7.50 16.28
N ARG A 116 26.15 6.72 15.58
CA ARG A 116 27.62 6.90 15.61
C ARG A 116 28.05 8.25 15.05
N GLU A 117 27.53 8.65 13.90
CA GLU A 117 27.85 9.96 13.29
C GLU A 117 27.50 11.13 14.21
N ALA A 118 26.38 11.04 14.94
CA ALA A 118 25.98 12.03 15.93
C ALA A 118 26.91 12.07 17.15
N ILE A 119 27.30 10.90 17.68
CA ILE A 119 28.23 10.77 18.81
C ILE A 119 29.61 11.34 18.44
N ASP A 120 30.14 10.97 17.27
CA ASP A 120 31.45 11.44 16.81
C ASP A 120 31.46 12.96 16.61
N HIS A 121 30.38 13.52 16.05
CA HIS A 121 30.24 14.96 15.87
C HIS A 121 30.22 15.74 17.20
N ASP A 122 29.55 15.22 18.24
CA ASP A 122 29.55 15.82 19.58
C ASP A 122 30.88 15.64 20.32
N LEU A 123 31.57 14.51 20.11
CA LEU A 123 32.90 14.28 20.68
C LEU A 123 33.91 15.33 20.19
N VAL A 124 33.90 15.64 18.90
CA VAL A 124 34.82 16.64 18.29
C VAL A 124 34.61 18.04 18.88
N ARG A 125 33.40 18.37 19.36
CA ARG A 125 33.09 19.67 19.97
C ARG A 125 33.30 19.72 21.49
N SER A 126 33.47 18.56 22.13
CA SER A 126 33.57 18.44 23.60
C SER A 126 35.00 18.57 24.13
N PHE A 127 36.01 18.52 23.25
CA PHE A 127 37.43 18.66 23.59
C PHE A 127 38.07 19.93 23.03
N ALA A 128 37.27 20.92 22.62
CA ALA A 128 37.70 22.23 22.12
C ALA A 128 37.52 23.33 23.19
#